data_AF-A0A6B3HQ66-F1
#
_entry.id   AF-A0A6B3HQ66-F1
#
_cell.length_a   1.000
_cell.length_b   1.000
_cell.length_c   1.000
_cell.angle_alpha   90.00
_cell.angle_beta   90.00
_cell.angle_gamma   90.00
#
_symmetry.space_group_name_H-M   'P 1'
#
loop_
_entity.id
_entity.type
_entity.pdbx_description
1 polymer ?
#
loop_
_entity_poly.entity_id
_entity_poly.type
_entity_poly.pdbx_seq_one_letter_code
_entity_poly.pdbx_strand_id
1 'polypeptide(L)' 'SVNDRLPDGLTFLSADGTRGGYDPTTGHWAVGDLADGATATLVLRAKATRPGPIANTATVTGQEKDPDVTNNTDTVTV' A
#
# COMPACT_ATOMS: atom_id res chain seq x y z
N SER A 1 -7.57 -6.32 -2.23
CA SER A 1 -7.07 -5.33 -1.26
C SER A 1 -5.61 -5.06 -1.51
N VAL A 2 -5.01 -4.10 -0.81
CA VAL A 2 -3.56 -3.85 -0.89
C VAL A 2 -2.94 -4.13 0.47
N ASN A 3 -1.74 -4.69 0.48
CA ASN A 3 -0.92 -4.85 1.67
C ASN A 3 0.35 -4.02 1.51
N ASP A 4 0.53 -3.03 2.37
CA ASP A 4 1.69 -2.15 2.45
C ASP A 4 2.02 -1.93 3.93
N ARG A 5 2.83 -2.82 4.49
CA ARG A 5 3.28 -2.70 5.88
C ARG A 5 4.57 -1.92 5.90
N LEU A 6 4.54 -0.76 6.57
CA LEU A 6 5.73 0.07 6.70
C LEU A 6 6.88 -0.76 7.33
N PRO A 7 8.05 -0.81 6.68
CA PRO A 7 9.22 -1.52 7.19
C PRO A 7 9.80 -0.79 8.40
N ASP A 8 10.67 -1.48 9.12
CA ASP A 8 11.50 -0.85 10.14
C ASP A 8 12.22 0.37 9.55
N GLY A 9 12.30 1.45 10.34
CA GLY A 9 12.84 2.72 9.87
C GLY A 9 11.79 3.69 9.33
N LEU A 10 10.53 3.26 9.10
CA LEU A 10 9.41 4.15 8.84
C LEU A 10 8.37 4.04 9.96
N THR A 11 7.98 5.18 10.54
CA THR A 11 6.90 5.26 11.53
C THR A 11 5.67 5.88 10.89
N PHE A 12 4.54 5.19 10.98
CA PHE A 12 3.25 5.66 10.49
C PHE A 12 2.85 7.00 11.13
N LEU A 13 2.35 7.94 10.32
CA LEU A 13 1.77 9.20 10.77
C LEU A 13 0.28 9.28 10.45
N SER A 14 -0.10 9.06 9.19
CA SER A 14 -1.49 9.07 8.74
C SER A 14 -1.69 8.27 7.45
N ALA A 15 -2.95 7.94 7.19
CA ALA A 15 -3.42 7.33 5.96
C ALA A 15 -4.66 8.06 5.47
N ASP A 16 -4.64 8.51 4.23
CA ASP A 16 -5.77 9.19 3.58
C ASP A 16 -6.13 8.43 2.31
N GLY A 17 -7.20 7.64 2.35
CA GLY A 17 -7.69 6.85 1.22
C GLY A 17 -8.92 7.47 0.57
N THR A 18 -9.00 7.46 -0.76
CA THR A 18 -10.22 7.86 -1.48
C THR A 18 -11.37 6.86 -1.27
N ARG A 19 -11.02 5.62 -0.90
CA ARG A 19 -11.93 4.51 -0.56
C ARG A 19 -11.28 3.62 0.50
N GLY A 20 -12.13 2.93 1.26
CA GLY A 20 -11.65 1.94 2.22
C GLY A 20 -10.91 2.52 3.43
N GLY A 21 -10.45 1.64 4.31
CA GLY A 21 -9.62 1.98 5.46
C GLY A 21 -8.29 1.23 5.42
N TYR A 22 -7.21 1.90 5.82
CA TYR A 22 -5.89 1.31 6.02
C TYR A 22 -5.66 1.03 7.50
N ASP A 23 -5.27 -0.20 7.83
CA ASP A 23 -4.84 -0.59 9.17
C ASP A 23 -3.30 -0.53 9.26
N PRO A 24 -2.73 0.45 9.99
CA PRO A 24 -1.28 0.59 10.11
C PRO A 24 -0.60 -0.52 10.91
N THR A 25 -1.36 -1.32 11.65
CA THR A 25 -0.80 -2.45 12.42
C THR A 25 -0.47 -3.62 11.51
N THR A 26 -1.34 -3.89 10.54
CA THR A 26 -1.23 -5.01 9.61
C THR A 26 -0.64 -4.60 8.26
N GLY A 27 -0.77 -3.32 7.88
CA GLY A 27 -0.47 -2.81 6.54
C GLY A 27 -1.61 -3.04 5.55
N HIS A 28 -2.76 -3.52 5.99
CA HIS A 28 -3.86 -3.88 5.11
C HIS A 28 -4.73 -2.68 4.76
N TRP A 29 -4.88 -2.40 3.46
CA TRP A 29 -5.84 -1.45 2.92
C TRP A 29 -7.04 -2.16 2.29
N ALA A 30 -8.21 -2.01 2.93
CA ALA A 30 -9.48 -2.54 2.46
C ALA A 30 -10.13 -1.63 1.40
N VAL A 31 -9.56 -1.58 0.19
CA VAL A 31 -10.07 -0.77 -0.96
C VAL A 31 -11.57 -1.01 -1.26
N GLY A 32 -12.02 -2.27 -1.10
CA GLY A 32 -13.32 -2.74 -1.57
C GLY A 32 -13.35 -3.00 -3.07
N ASP A 33 -14.54 -3.19 -3.62
CA ASP A 33 -14.74 -3.45 -5.05
C ASP A 33 -14.51 -2.19 -5.88
N LEU A 34 -13.88 -2.38 -7.05
CA LEU A 34 -13.68 -1.36 -8.08
C LEU A 34 -14.38 -1.82 -9.36
N ALA A 35 -15.16 -0.92 -9.95
CA ALA A 35 -15.71 -1.16 -11.29
C ALA A 35 -14.59 -1.14 -12.34
N ASP A 36 -14.86 -1.71 -13.52
CA ASP A 36 -13.92 -1.66 -14.63
C ASP A 36 -13.53 -0.20 -14.97
N GLY A 37 -12.22 0.04 -15.11
CA GLY A 37 -11.64 1.37 -15.32
C GLY A 37 -11.65 2.32 -14.11
N ALA A 38 -12.20 1.93 -12.95
CA ALA A 38 -12.19 2.75 -11.75
C ALA A 38 -10.82 2.73 -11.05
N THR A 39 -10.51 3.81 -10.32
CA THR A 39 -9.26 3.93 -9.55
C THR A 39 -9.54 4.29 -8.09
N ALA A 40 -8.63 3.87 -7.22
CA ALA A 40 -8.57 4.30 -5.82
C ALA A 40 -7.14 4.69 -5.47
N THR A 41 -6.99 5.62 -4.53
CA THR A 41 -5.67 6.11 -4.09
C THR A 41 -5.61 6.12 -2.58
N LEU A 42 -4.49 5.65 -2.04
CA LEU A 42 -4.13 5.75 -0.64
C LEU A 42 -2.85 6.59 -0.52
N VAL A 43 -2.88 7.61 0.32
CA VAL A 43 -1.70 8.40 0.68
C VAL A 43 -1.27 7.99 2.07
N LEU A 44 -0.12 7.32 2.17
CA LEU A 44 0.53 7.01 3.44
C LEU A 44 1.56 8.10 3.77
N ARG A 45 1.48 8.66 4.97
CA ARG A 45 2.49 9.55 5.52
C ARG A 45 3.26 8.82 6.59
N ALA A 46 4.57 8.78 6.44
CA ALA A 46 5.48 8.14 7.38
C ALA A 46 6.67 9.04 7.70
N LYS A 47 7.27 8.82 8.88
CA LYS A 47 8.50 9.48 9.32
C LYS A 47 9.65 8.49 9.27
N ALA A 48 10.74 8.85 8.59
CA ALA A 48 11.99 8.09 8.67
C ALA A 48 12.62 8.21 10.07
N THR A 49 13.02 7.09 10.65
CA THR A 49 13.62 7.01 12.00
C THR A 49 15.09 6.60 12.01
N ARG A 50 15.66 6.28 10.85
CA ARG A 50 17.09 5.98 10.67
C ARG A 50 17.63 6.63 9.39
N PRO A 51 18.93 6.94 9.33
CA PRO A 51 19.57 7.37 8.10
C PRO A 51 19.74 6.21 7.11
N GLY A 52 19.88 6.56 5.83
CA GLY A 52 20.08 5.60 4.73
C GLY A 52 18.77 5.24 4.01
N PRO A 53 18.87 4.59 2.84
CA PRO A 53 17.72 4.25 2.01
C PRO A 53 16.82 3.22 2.69
N ILE A 54 15.50 3.43 2.61
CA ILE A 54 14.49 2.48 3.11
C ILE A 54 13.54 2.10 1.98
N ALA A 55 13.48 0.80 1.65
CA ALA A 55 12.55 0.29 0.64
C ALA A 55 11.19 -0.01 1.26
N ASN A 56 10.14 0.66 0.75
CA ASN A 56 8.75 0.37 1.07
C ASN A 56 8.10 -0.34 -0.12
N THR A 57 7.38 -1.44 0.14
CA THR A 57 6.80 -2.29 -0.91
C THR A 57 5.31 -2.50 -0.65
N ALA A 58 4.49 -2.13 -1.64
CA ALA A 58 3.05 -2.38 -1.64
C ALA A 58 2.73 -3.54 -2.58
N THR A 59 1.84 -4.44 -2.17
CA THR A 59 1.36 -5.56 -2.99
C THR A 59 -0.16 -5.57 -3.05
N VAL A 60 -0.72 -5.65 -4.25
CA VAL A 60 -2.16 -5.78 -4.46
C VAL A 60 -2.56 -7.25 -4.63
N THR A 61 -3.75 -7.59 -4.15
CA THR A 61 -4.41 -8.87 -4.40
C THR A 61 -5.86 -8.63 -4.84
N GLY A 62 -6.32 -9.42 -5.80
CA GLY A 62 -7.69 -9.40 -6.33
C GLY A 62 -8.31 -10.80 -6.29
N GLN A 63 -9.61 -10.89 -6.58
CA GLN A 63 -10.32 -12.16 -6.75
C GLN A 63 -10.44 -12.55 -8.22
N GLU A 64 -10.25 -11.59 -9.10
CA GLU A 64 -10.25 -11.69 -10.54
C GLU A 64 -9.04 -12.48 -11.01
N LYS A 65 -9.20 -13.22 -12.11
CA LYS A 65 -8.07 -13.90 -12.74
C LYS A 65 -7.14 -12.84 -13.33
N ASP A 66 -5.97 -12.70 -12.71
CA ASP A 66 -4.89 -11.88 -13.23
C ASP A 66 -3.95 -12.70 -14.13
N PRO A 67 -3.87 -12.37 -15.43
CA PRO A 67 -2.92 -13.04 -16.34
C PRO A 67 -1.46 -12.63 -16.12
N ASP A 68 -1.19 -11.52 -15.45
CA ASP A 68 0.16 -11.00 -15.20
C ASP A 68 0.32 -10.53 -13.75
N VAL A 69 0.65 -11.48 -12.88
CA VAL A 69 0.85 -11.19 -11.45
C VAL A 69 2.15 -10.41 -11.16
N THR A 70 3.01 -10.18 -12.15
CA THR A 70 4.30 -9.51 -11.92
C THR A 70 4.15 -8.01 -11.70
N ASN A 71 3.03 -7.43 -12.11
CA ASN A 71 2.70 -6.02 -11.92
C ASN A 71 1.99 -5.74 -10.58
N ASN A 72 1.73 -6.76 -9.75
CA ASN A 72 0.99 -6.60 -8.50
C ASN A 72 1.82 -6.05 -7.34
N THR A 73 3.06 -5.63 -7.59
CA THR A 73 3.95 -5.10 -6.56
C THR A 73 4.64 -3.85 -7.06
N ASP A 74 4.70 -2.83 -6.20
CA ASP A 74 5.47 -1.61 -6.44
C ASP A 74 6.38 -1.33 -5.25
N THR A 75 7.56 -0.76 -5.50
CA THR A 75 8.56 -0.47 -4.46
C THR A 75 9.16 0.90 -4.65
N VAL A 76 9.13 1.69 -3.58
CA VAL A 76 9.77 3.02 -3.52
C VAL A 76 10.89 3.00 -2.48
N THR A 77 12.03 3.62 -2.83
CA THR A 77 13.12 3.88 -1.88
C THR A 77 13.01 5.31 -1.38
N VAL A 78 12.89 5.47 -0.06
CA VAL A 78 12.82 6.75 0.66
C VAL A 78 14.17 7.09 1.27
#